data_AF-A0A8T4J1U0-F1
#
_entry.id   AF-A0A8T4J1U0-F1
#
_cell.length_a   1.000
_cell.length_b   1.000
_cell.length_c   1.000
_cell.angle_alpha   90.00
_cell.angle_beta   90.00
_cell.angle_gamma   90.00
#
_symmetry.space_group_name_H-M   'P 1'
#
loop_
_entity.id
_entity.type
_entity.pdbx_description
1 polymer ?
#
loop_
_entity_poly.entity_id
_entity_poly.type
_entity_poly.pdbx_seq_one_letter_code
_entity_poly.pdbx_strand_id
1 'polypeptide(L)'
;ASMFARDGYTRASIDAISAEAGVSTRTVYNHFRDKRALFQAVIQESARRAAEAQIAVIDRYLSKVTDLEADLVAFCRAFAGPETSACAPHRGLVRQVSAEAGHIPREALT
;
A
#
# COMPACT_ATOMS: atom_id res chain seq x y z
N ALA A 1 6.22 3.20 -2.91
CA ALA A 1 5.73 1.85 -2.52
C ALA A 1 6.47 0.72 -3.23
N SER A 2 6.72 0.82 -4.54
CA SER A 2 7.30 -0.27 -5.36
C SER A 2 8.59 -0.87 -4.79
N MET A 3 9.56 -0.05 -4.38
CA MET A 3 10.83 -0.55 -3.87
C MET A 3 10.71 -1.32 -2.55
N PHE A 4 10.01 -0.79 -1.54
CA PHE A 4 9.77 -1.55 -0.31
C PHE A 4 8.92 -2.82 -0.55
N ALA A 5 7.99 -2.78 -1.50
CA ALA A 5 7.19 -3.94 -1.88
C ALA A 5 7.99 -5.00 -2.66
N ARG A 6 9.05 -4.61 -3.37
CA ARG A 6 9.92 -5.49 -4.17
C ARG A 6 11.10 -6.04 -3.37
N ASP A 7 11.77 -5.17 -2.64
CA ASP A 7 13.08 -5.43 -2.02
C ASP A 7 12.99 -5.64 -0.50
N GLY A 8 11.85 -5.26 0.11
CA GLY A 8 11.67 -5.33 1.56
C GLY A 8 12.30 -4.19 2.33
N TYR A 9 12.07 -4.20 3.65
CA TYR A 9 12.55 -3.13 4.52
C TYR A 9 14.07 -3.16 4.56
N THR A 10 14.68 -4.32 4.77
CA THR A 10 16.14 -4.41 4.98
C THR A 10 16.93 -3.96 3.75
N ARG A 11 16.58 -4.45 2.56
CA ARG A 11 17.39 -4.25 1.34
C ARG A 11 17.12 -2.93 0.62
N ALA A 12 15.94 -2.32 0.78
CA ALA A 12 15.66 -1.03 0.15
C ALA A 12 16.57 0.07 0.73
N SER A 13 17.25 0.86 -0.10
CA SER A 13 18.04 2.01 0.37
C SER A 13 17.35 3.33 0.04
N ILE A 14 17.51 4.35 0.88
CA ILE A 14 17.00 5.70 0.60
C ILE A 14 17.62 6.24 -0.69
N ASP A 15 18.90 5.97 -0.95
CA ASP A 15 19.57 6.42 -2.16
C ASP A 15 18.97 5.80 -3.42
N ALA A 16 18.70 4.49 -3.42
CA ALA A 16 18.04 3.83 -4.54
C ALA A 16 16.60 4.32 -4.72
N ILE A 17 15.87 4.55 -3.62
CA ILE A 17 14.52 5.13 -3.68
C ILE A 17 14.56 6.54 -4.27
N SER A 18 15.55 7.34 -3.88
CA SER A 18 15.71 8.72 -4.35
C SER A 18 16.05 8.75 -5.85
N ALA A 19 16.97 7.88 -6.27
CA ALA A 19 17.35 7.71 -7.67
C ALA A 19 16.15 7.27 -8.54
N GLU A 20 15.39 6.28 -8.09
CA GLU A 20 14.17 5.81 -8.78
C GLU A 20 13.11 6.91 -8.86
N ALA A 21 12.95 7.71 -7.81
CA ALA A 21 11.98 8.80 -7.75
C ALA A 21 12.45 10.08 -8.47
N GLY A 22 13.68 10.13 -8.99
CA GLY A 22 14.23 11.31 -9.64
C GLY A 22 14.43 12.51 -8.71
N VAL A 23 14.60 12.27 -7.41
CA VAL A 23 14.83 13.30 -6.38
C VAL A 23 16.18 13.13 -5.71
N SER A 24 16.71 14.20 -5.10
CA SER A 24 17.94 14.07 -4.33
C SER A 24 17.70 13.34 -3.00
N THR A 25 18.69 12.58 -2.53
CA THR A 25 18.68 11.99 -1.18
C THR A 25 18.42 13.05 -0.10
N ARG A 26 18.95 14.28 -0.29
CA ARG A 26 18.70 15.41 0.62
C ARG A 26 17.21 15.79 0.67
N THR A 27 16.52 15.78 -0.48
CA THR A 27 15.07 16.04 -0.54
C THR A 27 14.31 15.03 0.32
N VAL A 28 14.66 13.74 0.22
CA VAL A 28 14.02 12.71 1.04
C VAL A 28 14.29 12.94 2.53
N TYR A 29 15.54 13.23 2.91
CA TYR A 29 15.87 13.50 4.33
C TYR A 29 15.24 14.80 4.87
N ASN A 30 14.94 15.78 4.03
CA ASN A 30 14.20 16.97 4.45
C ASN A 30 12.76 16.64 4.85
N HIS A 31 12.16 15.60 4.26
CA HIS A 31 10.80 15.16 4.58
C HIS A 31 10.77 14.05 5.64
N PHE A 32 11.78 13.19 5.68
CA PHE A 32 11.82 12.01 6.53
C PHE A 32 13.15 11.91 7.27
N ARG A 33 13.10 11.94 8.61
CA ARG A 33 14.29 11.89 9.46
C ARG A 33 15.17 10.65 9.23
N ASP A 34 14.53 9.53 8.89
CA ASP A 34 15.16 8.22 8.75
C ASP A 34 14.34 7.32 7.82
N LYS A 35 14.93 6.18 7.46
CA LYS A 35 14.29 5.16 6.60
C LYS A 35 13.01 4.58 7.20
N ARG A 36 12.91 4.53 8.54
CA ARG A 36 11.72 4.09 9.25
C ARG A 36 10.55 5.05 9.01
N ALA A 37 10.77 6.36 9.17
CA ALA A 37 9.75 7.37 8.95
C ALA A 37 9.26 7.36 7.50
N LEU A 38 10.17 7.20 6.53
CA LEU A 38 9.82 7.01 5.13
C LEU A 38 8.99 5.73 4.93
N PHE A 39 9.40 4.61 5.53
CA PHE A 39 8.69 3.34 5.43
C PHE A 39 7.27 3.41 5.99
N GLN A 40 7.10 3.98 7.20
CA GLN A 40 5.79 4.20 7.82
C GLN A 40 4.90 5.07 6.92
N ALA A 41 5.42 6.18 6.40
CA ALA A 41 4.67 7.05 5.50
C ALA A 41 4.23 6.31 4.22
N VAL A 42 5.10 5.47 3.65
CA VAL A 42 4.77 4.66 2.47
C VAL A 42 3.70 3.61 2.77
N ILE A 43 3.76 2.93 3.92
CA ILE A 43 2.73 1.97 4.34
C ILE A 43 1.39 2.67 4.54
N GLN A 44 1.37 3.76 5.29
CA GLN A 44 0.16 4.51 5.60
C GLN A 44 -0.50 5.06 4.33
N GLU A 45 0.28 5.70 3.46
CA GLU A 45 -0.25 6.22 2.19
C GLU A 45 -0.74 5.09 1.28
N SER A 46 -0.02 3.97 1.23
CA SER A 46 -0.45 2.81 0.46
C SER A 46 -1.75 2.20 1.01
N ALA A 47 -1.91 2.15 2.34
CA ALA A 47 -3.12 1.65 2.99
C ALA A 47 -4.30 2.58 2.77
N ARG A 48 -4.10 3.90 2.89
CA ARG A 48 -5.10 4.93 2.60
C ARG A 48 -5.66 4.77 1.19
N ARG A 49 -4.77 4.70 0.18
CA ARG A 49 -5.18 4.53 -1.22
C ARG A 49 -5.91 3.21 -1.47
N ALA A 50 -5.49 2.12 -0.81
CA ALA A 50 -6.17 0.84 -0.93
C ALA A 50 -7.58 0.90 -0.30
N ALA A 51 -7.70 1.49 0.88
CA ALA A 51 -8.99 1.69 1.55
C ALA A 51 -9.94 2.56 0.72
N GLU A 52 -9.46 3.68 0.17
CA GLU A 52 -10.26 4.55 -0.70
C GLU A 52 -10.81 3.80 -1.93
N ALA A 53 -9.98 2.98 -2.58
CA ALA A 53 -10.43 2.16 -3.71
C ALA A 53 -11.47 1.11 -3.29
N GLN A 54 -11.29 0.47 -2.13
CA GLN A 54 -12.24 -0.52 -1.60
C GLN A 54 -13.57 0.11 -1.21
N ILE A 55 -13.53 1.26 -0.52
CA ILE A 55 -14.71 2.04 -0.13
C ILE A 55 -15.51 2.44 -1.36
N ALA A 56 -14.84 2.94 -2.41
CA ALA A 56 -15.52 3.29 -3.65
C ALA A 56 -16.26 2.12 -4.30
N VAL A 57 -15.70 0.90 -4.25
CA VAL A 57 -16.37 -0.32 -4.76
C VAL A 57 -17.56 -0.70 -3.87
N ILE A 58 -17.40 -0.62 -2.54
CA ILE A 58 -18.48 -0.88 -1.59
C ILE A 58 -19.64 0.09 -1.83
N ASP A 59 -19.38 1.39 -1.89
CA ASP A 59 -20.40 2.41 -2.10
C ASP A 59 -21.12 2.22 -3.44
N ARG A 60 -20.38 1.86 -4.50
CA ARG A 60 -20.96 1.65 -5.83
C ARG A 60 -21.98 0.52 -5.89
N TYR A 61 -21.72 -0.59 -5.20
CA TYR A 61 -22.55 -1.79 -5.31
C TYR A 61 -23.49 -2.00 -4.11
N LEU A 62 -23.15 -1.48 -2.93
CA LEU A 62 -23.82 -1.80 -1.68
C LEU A 62 -24.44 -0.58 -0.97
N SER A 63 -24.34 0.63 -1.52
CA SER A 63 -25.01 1.81 -0.94
C SER A 63 -26.54 1.74 -1.03
N LYS A 64 -27.07 1.01 -2.02
CA LYS A 64 -28.50 0.74 -2.16
C LYS A 64 -28.71 -0.66 -2.76
N VAL A 65 -28.94 -1.63 -1.88
CA VAL A 65 -29.22 -3.01 -2.27
C VAL A 65 -30.69 -3.14 -2.67
N THR A 66 -30.94 -3.68 -3.87
CA THR A 66 -32.29 -3.93 -4.40
C THR A 66 -32.52 -5.40 -4.69
N ASP A 67 -31.48 -6.11 -5.10
CA ASP A 67 -31.45 -7.56 -5.23
C ASP A 67 -30.18 -8.05 -4.55
N LEU A 68 -30.33 -8.68 -3.38
CA LEU A 68 -29.21 -9.07 -2.53
C LEU A 68 -28.23 -9.99 -3.26
N GLU A 69 -28.73 -10.97 -4.01
CA GLU A 69 -27.86 -11.94 -4.67
C GLU A 69 -27.12 -11.28 -5.83
N ALA A 70 -27.85 -10.57 -6.69
CA ALA A 70 -27.25 -9.91 -7.85
C ALA A 70 -26.22 -8.84 -7.43
N ASP A 71 -26.55 -8.01 -6.44
CA ASP A 71 -25.70 -6.91 -5.97
C ASP A 71 -24.44 -7.45 -5.28
N LEU A 72 -24.54 -8.51 -4.47
CA LEU A 72 -23.38 -9.17 -3.86
C LEU A 72 -22.48 -9.86 -4.90
N VAL A 73 -23.05 -10.52 -5.90
CA VAL A 73 -22.26 -11.13 -6.98
C VAL A 73 -21.52 -10.07 -7.77
N ALA A 74 -22.16 -8.95 -8.09
CA ALA A 74 -21.54 -7.84 -8.80
C ALA A 74 -20.42 -7.19 -7.98
N PHE A 75 -20.67 -6.95 -6.68
CA PHE A 75 -19.66 -6.49 -5.74
C PHE A 75 -18.45 -7.44 -5.69
N CYS A 76 -18.66 -8.73 -5.46
CA CYS A 76 -17.57 -9.71 -5.37
C CYS A 76 -16.70 -9.76 -6.63
N ARG A 77 -17.31 -9.66 -7.81
CA ARG A 77 -16.59 -9.61 -9.09
C ARG A 77 -15.75 -8.34 -9.23
N ALA A 78 -16.30 -7.18 -8.86
CA ALA A 78 -15.58 -5.91 -8.90
C ALA A 78 -14.44 -5.89 -7.86
N PHE A 79 -14.71 -6.38 -6.65
CA PHE A 79 -13.78 -6.41 -5.54
C PHE A 79 -12.58 -7.34 -5.79
N ALA A 80 -12.81 -8.51 -6.41
CA ALA A 80 -11.76 -9.43 -6.84
C ALA A 80 -11.11 -9.06 -8.19
N GLY A 81 -11.73 -8.12 -8.92
CA GLY A 81 -11.37 -7.77 -10.29
C GLY A 81 -10.31 -6.66 -10.41
N PRO A 82 -10.03 -6.22 -11.64
CA PRO A 82 -9.02 -5.20 -11.92
C PRO A 82 -9.38 -3.81 -11.36
N GLU A 83 -10.64 -3.57 -10.96
CA GLU A 83 -11.04 -2.31 -10.31
C GLU A 83 -10.30 -2.10 -8.97
N THR A 84 -9.94 -3.17 -8.24
CA THR A 84 -9.06 -3.09 -7.06
C THR A 84 -7.58 -3.29 -7.40
N SER A 85 -7.17 -3.17 -8.67
CA SER A 85 -5.76 -3.24 -9.10
C SER A 85 -4.89 -2.16 -8.43
N ALA A 86 -5.47 -1.02 -8.05
CA ALA A 86 -4.82 0.00 -7.24
C ALA A 86 -4.30 -0.54 -5.89
N CYS A 87 -4.87 -1.63 -5.38
CA CYS A 87 -4.41 -2.32 -4.17
C CYS A 87 -3.25 -3.31 -4.43
N ALA A 88 -2.88 -3.60 -5.69
CA ALA A 88 -1.83 -4.58 -5.97
C ALA A 88 -0.45 -4.19 -5.40
N PRO A 89 0.03 -2.94 -5.53
CA PRO A 89 1.26 -2.50 -4.86
C PRO A 89 1.16 -2.58 -3.33
N HIS A 90 -0.02 -2.24 -2.77
CA HIS A 90 -0.27 -2.34 -1.34
C HIS A 90 -0.21 -3.80 -0.85
N ARG A 91 -0.86 -4.74 -1.55
CA ARG A 91 -0.80 -6.17 -1.23
C ARG A 91 0.63 -6.70 -1.30
N GLY A 92 1.43 -6.25 -2.26
CA GLY A 92 2.86 -6.57 -2.33
C GLY A 92 3.62 -6.10 -1.09
N LEU A 93 3.40 -4.84 -0.70
CA LEU A 93 3.99 -4.26 0.50
C LEU A 93 3.60 -5.01 1.78
N VAL A 94 2.31 -5.32 1.96
CA VAL A 94 1.81 -6.07 3.12
C VAL A 94 2.42 -7.47 3.18
N ARG A 95 2.50 -8.19 2.05
CA ARG A 95 3.15 -9.50 2.00
C ARG A 95 4.61 -9.43 2.44
N GLN A 96 5.33 -8.42 1.97
CA GLN A 96 6.74 -8.25 2.31
C GLN A 96 6.93 -7.88 3.79
N VAL A 97 6.07 -7.00 4.33
CA VAL A 97 6.03 -6.68 5.76
C VAL A 97 5.82 -7.94 6.60
N SER A 98 4.82 -8.76 6.24
CA SER A 98 4.53 -10.01 6.95
C SER A 98 5.67 -11.02 6.86
N ALA A 99 6.32 -11.14 5.69
CA ALA A 99 7.45 -12.04 5.49
C ALA A 99 8.69 -11.61 6.28
N GLU A 100 8.89 -10.30 6.46
CA GLU A 100 10.05 -9.73 7.16
C GLU A 100 9.73 -9.29 8.59
N ALA A 101 8.58 -9.66 9.15
CA ALA A 101 8.12 -9.15 10.45
C ALA A 101 9.13 -9.37 11.60
N GLY A 102 9.96 -10.41 11.53
CA GLY A 102 11.05 -10.67 12.48
C GLY A 102 12.33 -9.83 12.30
N HIS A 103 12.49 -9.16 11.15
CA HIS A 103 13.65 -8.35 10.78
C HIS A 103 13.32 -6.85 10.68
N ILE A 104 12.04 -6.49 10.63
CA ILE A 104 11.60 -5.09 10.70
C ILE A 104 11.62 -4.64 12.16
N PRO A 105 12.30 -3.53 12.51
CA PRO A 105 12.25 -2.98 13.86
C PRO A 105 10.80 -2.72 14.27
N ARG A 106 10.39 -3.11 15.49
CA ARG A 106 8.98 -2.97 15.91
C ARG A 106 8.50 -1.52 15.82
N GLU A 107 9.36 -0.57 16.15
CA GLU A 107 9.08 0.87 16.03
C GLU A 107 8.77 1.33 14.60
N ALA A 108 9.03 0.52 13.57
CA ALA A 108 8.67 0.79 12.18
C ALA A 108 7.31 0.21 11.77
N LEU A 109 6.71 -0.63 12.63
CA LEU A 109 5.40 -1.27 12.42
C LEU A 109 4.27 -0.65 13.25
N THR A 110 4.61 0.12 14.28
CA THR A 110 3.70 0.95 15.09
C THR A 110 3.44 2.29 14.41
#